data_AF-A0A7X8QVE7-F1
#
_entry.id   AF-A0A7X8QVE7-F1
#
_cell.length_a   1.000
_cell.length_b   1.000
_cell.length_c   1.000
_cell.angle_alpha   90.00
_cell.angle_beta   90.00
_cell.angle_gamma   90.00
#
_symmetry.space_group_name_H-M   'P 1'
#
loop_
_entity.id
_entity.type
_entity.pdbx_description
1 polymer ?
#
loop_
_entity_poly.entity_id
_entity_poly.type
_entity_poly.pdbx_seq_one_letter_code
_entity_poly.pdbx_strand_id
1 'polypeptide(L)'
;MKSNSKTRLDKFALLLFPLLALVFYALLLNTNRTVFENPEAVMYLYIDNAAKGNFGYGNSIRYANDISFSGLEIGDIILGGYPDCAYGRFSHVAMYVGNGQVIEAFVDYGVHIRPIDHFRDYKEVCLLRVEAEPEIKEKAVEYAQSLQGKMFYALAFKPGERIWNCSKLIWRAYLEEGIDLDPSRDLWISPDIFYKSEQISIIRERGV
;
A
#
# COMPACT_ATOMS: atom_id res chain seq x y z
N MET A 1 54.26 -18.06 10.59
CA MET A 1 53.81 -17.10 9.56
C MET A 1 52.47 -17.53 8.98
N LYS A 2 51.32 -17.05 9.53
CA LYS A 2 49.98 -17.27 8.94
C LYS A 2 48.98 -16.14 9.25
N SER A 3 49.47 -14.93 9.57
CA SER A 3 48.66 -13.83 10.12
C SER A 3 48.44 -12.63 9.17
N ASN A 4 49.14 -12.56 8.03
CA ASN A 4 49.18 -11.33 7.20
C ASN A 4 48.23 -11.33 5.99
N SER A 5 47.76 -12.50 5.54
CA SER A 5 46.82 -12.59 4.41
C SER A 5 45.38 -12.34 4.85
N LYS A 6 45.00 -12.82 6.04
CA LYS A 6 43.64 -12.67 6.60
C LYS A 6 43.30 -11.19 6.84
N THR A 7 44.22 -10.45 7.46
CA THR A 7 44.09 -9.02 7.75
C THR A 7 44.05 -8.13 6.50
N ARG A 8 44.66 -8.53 5.37
CA ARG A 8 44.51 -7.82 4.08
C ARG A 8 43.17 -8.12 3.42
N LEU A 9 42.70 -9.36 3.49
CA LEU A 9 41.38 -9.74 2.98
C LEU A 9 40.27 -9.00 3.74
N ASP A 10 40.38 -8.90 5.07
CA ASP A 10 39.41 -8.23 5.92
C ASP A 10 39.36 -6.71 5.61
N LYS A 11 40.51 -6.06 5.44
CA LYS A 11 40.58 -4.64 5.05
C LYS A 11 40.05 -4.38 3.63
N PHE A 12 40.29 -5.30 2.70
CA PHE A 12 39.74 -5.21 1.35
C PHE A 12 38.22 -5.39 1.35
N ALA A 13 37.69 -6.36 2.10
CA ALA A 13 36.25 -6.56 2.25
C ALA A 13 35.55 -5.35 2.91
N LEU A 14 36.20 -4.74 3.92
CA LEU A 14 35.70 -3.54 4.61
C LEU A 14 35.61 -2.29 3.71
N LEU A 15 36.39 -2.23 2.63
CA LEU A 15 36.32 -1.14 1.64
C LEU A 15 35.46 -1.51 0.44
N LEU A 16 35.51 -2.77 0.01
CA LEU A 16 34.76 -3.26 -1.14
C LEU A 16 33.25 -3.25 -0.86
N PHE A 17 32.82 -3.67 0.33
CA PHE A 17 31.40 -3.70 0.68
C PHE A 17 30.71 -2.33 0.61
N PRO A 18 31.21 -1.25 1.26
CA PRO A 18 30.59 0.07 1.13
C PRO A 18 30.72 0.63 -0.29
N LEU A 19 31.80 0.34 -1.01
CA LEU A 19 31.94 0.76 -2.42
C LEU A 19 30.87 0.09 -3.30
N LEU A 20 30.68 -1.22 -3.17
CA LEU A 20 29.62 -1.94 -3.87
C LEU A 20 28.24 -1.44 -3.48
N ALA A 21 28.00 -1.13 -2.20
CA ALA A 21 26.76 -0.53 -1.75
C ALA A 21 26.49 0.83 -2.42
N LEU A 22 27.50 1.69 -2.54
CA LEU A 22 27.39 2.97 -3.25
C LEU A 22 27.11 2.77 -4.75
N VAL A 23 27.77 1.79 -5.39
CA VAL A 23 27.51 1.44 -6.80
C VAL A 23 26.07 0.94 -6.98
N PHE A 24 25.60 0.03 -6.13
CA PHE A 24 24.21 -0.45 -6.17
C PHE A 24 23.22 0.67 -5.90
N TYR A 25 23.52 1.57 -4.97
CA TYR A 25 22.71 2.75 -4.70
C TYR A 25 22.62 3.67 -5.93
N ALA A 26 23.75 3.97 -6.56
CA ALA A 26 23.77 4.79 -7.78
C ALA A 26 23.00 4.13 -8.94
N LEU A 27 23.12 2.80 -9.08
CA LEU A 27 22.33 2.04 -10.06
C LEU A 27 20.83 2.11 -9.75
N LEU A 28 20.43 1.92 -8.49
CA LEU A 28 19.03 2.02 -8.06
C LEU A 28 18.45 3.42 -8.31
N LEU A 29 19.20 4.48 -8.00
CA LEU A 29 18.81 5.86 -8.30
C LEU A 29 18.63 6.07 -9.80
N ASN A 30 19.56 5.58 -10.61
CA ASN A 30 19.50 5.77 -12.05
C ASN A 30 18.34 4.99 -12.69
N THR A 31 18.11 3.74 -12.26
CA THR A 31 17.01 2.91 -12.78
C THR A 31 15.63 3.45 -12.36
N ASN A 32 15.53 4.09 -11.20
CA ASN A 32 14.26 4.63 -10.68
C ASN A 32 14.25 6.15 -10.66
N ARG A 33 15.01 6.78 -11.56
CA ARG A 33 15.21 8.23 -11.59
C ARG A 33 13.91 9.01 -11.61
N THR A 34 12.92 8.53 -12.38
CA THR A 34 11.59 9.14 -12.48
C THR A 34 10.85 9.20 -11.15
N VAL A 35 11.09 8.25 -10.24
CA VAL A 35 10.47 8.23 -8.91
C VAL A 35 11.15 9.25 -7.99
N PHE A 36 12.48 9.29 -7.98
CA PHE A 36 13.22 10.24 -7.14
C PHE A 36 13.09 11.69 -7.61
N GLU A 37 12.87 11.94 -8.89
CA GLU A 37 12.61 13.28 -9.42
C GLU A 37 11.13 13.70 -9.32
N ASN A 38 10.21 12.79 -8.96
CA ASN A 38 8.80 13.11 -8.78
C ASN A 38 8.55 13.67 -7.36
N PRO A 39 8.24 14.98 -7.20
CA PRO A 39 7.99 15.56 -5.88
C PRO A 39 6.71 15.01 -5.22
N GLU A 40 5.79 14.44 -6.01
CA GLU A 40 4.54 13.84 -5.53
C GLU A 40 4.70 12.35 -5.16
N ALA A 41 5.93 11.82 -5.19
CA ALA A 41 6.18 10.44 -4.79
C ALA A 41 5.81 10.21 -3.32
N VAL A 42 5.27 9.02 -3.02
CA VAL A 42 4.80 8.63 -1.69
C VAL A 42 5.91 8.76 -0.65
N MET A 43 7.17 8.53 -1.04
CA MET A 43 8.31 8.68 -0.14
C MET A 43 8.47 10.12 0.38
N TYR A 44 8.23 11.13 -0.45
CA TYR A 44 8.37 12.54 -0.05
C TYR A 44 7.18 12.97 0.80
N LEU A 45 5.97 12.53 0.45
CA LEU A 45 4.77 12.71 1.28
C LEU A 45 4.99 12.14 2.69
N TYR A 46 5.57 10.95 2.78
CA TYR A 46 5.88 10.31 4.07
C TYR A 46 6.89 11.12 4.89
N ILE A 47 7.99 11.55 4.26
CA ILE A 47 9.04 12.33 4.94
C ILE A 47 8.51 13.68 5.43
N ASP A 48 7.73 14.38 4.60
CA ASP A 48 7.12 15.67 4.96
C ASP A 48 6.15 15.53 6.13
N ASN A 49 5.28 14.53 6.11
CA ASN A 49 4.37 14.24 7.23
C ASN A 49 5.13 13.84 8.50
N ALA A 50 6.17 13.00 8.39
CA ALA A 50 7.03 12.63 9.51
C ALA A 50 7.72 13.85 10.14
N ALA A 51 8.18 14.80 9.32
CA ALA A 51 8.76 16.06 9.81
C ALA A 51 7.75 16.94 10.57
N LYS A 52 6.45 16.78 10.29
CA LYS A 52 5.34 17.46 10.99
C LYS A 52 4.87 16.71 12.24
N GLY A 53 5.45 15.55 12.54
CA GLY A 53 5.09 14.73 13.71
C GLY A 53 4.06 13.63 13.43
N ASN A 54 3.65 13.43 12.17
CA ASN A 54 2.73 12.37 11.76
C ASN A 54 3.51 11.08 11.48
N PHE A 55 3.10 9.95 12.05
CA PHE A 55 3.82 8.69 11.90
C PHE A 55 2.88 7.51 11.69
N GLY A 56 3.32 6.57 10.86
CA GLY A 56 2.56 5.35 10.59
C GLY A 56 1.16 5.64 10.05
N TYR A 57 0.18 4.84 10.47
CA TYR A 57 -1.22 4.97 10.07
C TYR A 57 -1.99 6.06 10.85
N GLY A 58 -1.36 6.79 11.77
CA GLY A 58 -1.99 7.87 12.53
C GLY A 58 -2.70 7.44 13.82
N ASN A 59 -3.59 8.31 14.31
CA ASN A 59 -4.27 8.14 15.60
C ASN A 59 -5.51 7.23 15.51
N SER A 60 -5.32 5.96 15.84
CA SER A 60 -6.36 4.90 15.80
C SER A 60 -7.30 4.87 17.00
N ILE A 61 -7.82 6.02 17.44
CA ILE A 61 -8.97 6.00 18.34
C ILE A 61 -10.23 5.59 17.57
N ARG A 62 -11.22 5.04 18.28
CA ARG A 62 -12.51 4.66 17.67
C ARG A 62 -13.36 5.90 17.41
N TYR A 63 -13.57 6.24 16.13
CA TYR A 63 -14.37 7.41 15.74
C TYR A 63 -15.88 7.13 15.60
N ALA A 64 -16.29 5.86 15.48
CA ALA A 64 -17.68 5.43 15.41
C ALA A 64 -18.51 6.21 14.35
N ASN A 65 -17.97 6.32 13.14
CA ASN A 65 -18.70 6.94 12.04
C ASN A 65 -19.94 6.12 11.63
N ASP A 66 -20.90 6.77 10.99
CA ASP A 66 -22.20 6.23 10.60
C ASP A 66 -22.31 5.96 9.09
N ILE A 67 -21.19 5.68 8.42
CA ILE A 67 -21.23 5.42 6.98
C ILE A 67 -22.11 4.19 6.66
N SER A 68 -22.96 4.34 5.65
CA SER A 68 -23.72 3.22 5.09
C SER A 68 -22.88 2.46 4.07
N PHE A 69 -22.84 1.13 4.19
CA PHE A 69 -22.23 0.22 3.22
C PHE A 69 -23.25 -0.32 2.20
N SER A 70 -24.48 0.20 2.19
CA SER A 70 -25.50 -0.18 1.22
C SER A 70 -25.09 0.20 -0.20
N GLY A 71 -25.32 -0.71 -1.14
CA GLY A 71 -25.05 -0.51 -2.57
C GLY A 71 -23.61 -0.83 -3.00
N LEU A 72 -22.80 -1.41 -2.11
CA LEU A 72 -21.49 -1.96 -2.48
C LEU A 72 -21.64 -3.23 -3.33
N GLU A 73 -20.77 -3.35 -4.31
CA GLU A 73 -20.60 -4.50 -5.20
C GLU A 73 -19.25 -5.16 -4.93
N ILE A 74 -19.15 -6.46 -5.20
CA ILE A 74 -17.87 -7.19 -5.14
C ILE A 74 -16.82 -6.42 -5.95
N GLY A 75 -15.63 -6.25 -5.36
CA GLY A 75 -14.52 -5.48 -5.93
C GLY A 75 -14.52 -3.98 -5.62
N ASP A 76 -15.61 -3.41 -5.09
CA ASP A 76 -15.58 -2.03 -4.62
C ASP A 76 -14.50 -1.84 -3.54
N ILE A 77 -13.83 -0.68 -3.55
CA ILE A 77 -12.70 -0.37 -2.68
C ILE A 77 -13.18 0.51 -1.53
N ILE A 78 -12.71 0.22 -0.31
CA ILE A 78 -13.00 1.01 0.88
C ILE A 78 -11.70 1.61 1.39
N LEU A 79 -11.66 2.94 1.53
CA LEU A 79 -10.55 3.69 2.11
C LEU A 79 -10.90 4.14 3.52
N GLY A 80 -9.94 4.02 4.45
CA GLY A 80 -10.07 4.45 5.84
C GLY A 80 -8.95 5.42 6.23
N GLY A 81 -9.31 6.57 6.80
CA GLY A 81 -8.39 7.63 7.22
C GLY A 81 -8.43 7.88 8.72
N TYR A 82 -7.30 7.73 9.38
CA TYR A 82 -7.07 8.28 10.72
C TYR A 82 -6.35 9.64 10.61
N PRO A 83 -6.59 10.57 11.55
CA PRO A 83 -5.77 11.77 11.68
C PRO A 83 -4.30 11.45 11.90
N ASP A 84 -3.43 12.40 11.56
CA ASP A 84 -1.98 12.31 11.81
C ASP A 84 -1.31 11.12 11.09
N CYS A 85 -1.93 10.64 10.01
CA CYS A 85 -1.39 9.61 9.13
C CYS A 85 -0.19 10.14 8.33
N ALA A 86 0.86 9.33 8.19
CA ALA A 86 2.04 9.70 7.41
C ALA A 86 1.89 9.41 5.91
N TYR A 87 0.93 8.56 5.52
CA TYR A 87 0.81 8.05 4.15
C TYR A 87 -0.06 8.90 3.23
N GLY A 88 -0.68 9.96 3.75
CA GLY A 88 -1.68 10.76 3.05
C GLY A 88 -2.97 10.87 3.85
N ARG A 89 -4.07 11.18 3.15
CA ARG A 89 -5.41 11.30 3.74
C ARG A 89 -5.90 9.95 4.25
N PHE A 90 -5.65 8.88 3.50
CA PHE A 90 -6.12 7.55 3.82
C PHE A 90 -4.99 6.67 4.36
N SER A 91 -5.22 6.14 5.55
CA SER A 91 -4.28 5.30 6.28
C SER A 91 -4.36 3.81 5.91
N HIS A 92 -5.48 3.39 5.32
CA HIS A 92 -5.76 1.98 5.05
C HIS A 92 -6.73 1.82 3.88
N VAL A 93 -6.72 0.62 3.29
CA VAL A 93 -7.57 0.24 2.16
C VAL A 93 -7.93 -1.24 2.21
N ALA A 94 -9.16 -1.56 1.81
CA ALA A 94 -9.65 -2.92 1.64
C ALA A 94 -10.52 -3.03 0.38
N MET A 95 -10.78 -4.26 -0.05
CA MET A 95 -11.68 -4.55 -1.17
C MET A 95 -12.87 -5.38 -0.70
N TYR A 96 -14.08 -5.00 -1.11
CA TYR A 96 -15.32 -5.67 -0.74
C TYR A 96 -15.43 -7.02 -1.45
N VAL A 97 -15.70 -8.07 -0.68
CA VAL A 97 -15.80 -9.45 -1.20
C VAL A 97 -17.23 -10.01 -1.13
N GLY A 98 -18.21 -9.15 -0.88
CA GLY A 98 -19.61 -9.54 -0.68
C GLY A 98 -19.95 -9.87 0.77
N ASN A 99 -21.25 -10.04 1.05
CA ASN A 99 -21.79 -10.46 2.35
C ASN A 99 -21.29 -9.65 3.56
N GLY A 100 -21.08 -8.33 3.40
CA GLY A 100 -20.58 -7.48 4.49
C GLY A 100 -19.12 -7.77 4.88
N GLN A 101 -18.34 -8.41 4.01
CA GLN A 101 -16.94 -8.74 4.25
C GLN A 101 -16.01 -7.97 3.32
N VAL A 102 -14.79 -7.75 3.78
CA VAL A 102 -13.70 -7.18 2.99
C VAL A 102 -12.46 -8.04 3.11
N ILE A 103 -11.61 -8.00 2.09
CA ILE A 103 -10.25 -8.52 2.12
C ILE A 103 -9.24 -7.38 2.18
N GLU A 104 -8.26 -7.53 3.05
CA GLU A 104 -7.21 -6.52 3.29
C GLU A 104 -5.93 -7.17 3.78
N ALA A 105 -4.83 -6.42 3.74
CA ALA A 105 -3.58 -6.80 4.41
C ALA A 105 -3.34 -5.87 5.61
N PHE A 106 -3.13 -6.44 6.79
CA PHE A 106 -2.95 -5.69 8.04
C PHE A 106 -1.82 -6.25 8.89
N VAL A 107 -1.22 -5.42 9.74
CA VAL A 107 0.03 -5.73 10.46
C VAL A 107 -0.03 -7.00 11.29
N ASP A 108 -1.12 -7.20 12.03
CA ASP A 108 -1.23 -8.32 12.97
C ASP A 108 -1.72 -9.62 12.31
N TYR A 109 -2.33 -9.53 11.12
CA TYR A 109 -3.09 -10.64 10.53
C TYR A 109 -2.59 -11.06 9.15
N GLY A 110 -1.70 -10.29 8.52
CA GLY A 110 -1.37 -10.50 7.11
C GLY A 110 -2.58 -10.20 6.21
N VAL A 111 -2.63 -10.89 5.06
CA VAL A 111 -3.80 -10.86 4.18
C VAL A 111 -4.92 -11.70 4.80
N HIS A 112 -6.08 -11.09 5.04
CA HIS A 112 -7.20 -11.75 5.72
C HIS A 112 -8.55 -11.14 5.32
N ILE A 113 -9.63 -11.89 5.58
CA ILE A 113 -11.01 -11.42 5.44
C ILE A 113 -11.56 -11.06 6.81
N ARG A 114 -12.31 -9.96 6.88
CA ARG A 114 -13.04 -9.56 8.09
C ARG A 114 -14.31 -8.77 7.77
N PRO A 115 -15.20 -8.56 8.75
CA PRO A 115 -16.37 -7.71 8.57
C PRO A 115 -16.00 -6.27 8.18
N ILE A 116 -16.74 -5.71 7.21
CA ILE A 116 -16.59 -4.32 6.75
C ILE A 116 -16.85 -3.30 7.86
N ASP A 117 -17.63 -3.67 8.88
CA ASP A 117 -18.07 -2.78 9.95
C ASP A 117 -16.92 -2.13 10.72
N HIS A 118 -15.72 -2.71 10.71
CA HIS A 118 -14.55 -2.10 11.33
C HIS A 118 -14.14 -0.77 10.67
N PHE A 119 -14.57 -0.51 9.42
CA PHE A 119 -14.36 0.80 8.80
C PHE A 119 -15.10 1.94 9.52
N ARG A 120 -16.07 1.63 10.39
CA ARG A 120 -16.69 2.63 11.28
C ARG A 120 -15.75 3.17 12.35
N ASP A 121 -14.60 2.52 12.56
CA ASP A 121 -13.64 2.97 13.56
C ASP A 121 -12.75 4.11 13.02
N TYR A 122 -12.64 4.31 11.69
CA TYR A 122 -11.89 5.42 11.07
C TYR A 122 -12.64 6.75 11.19
N LYS A 123 -11.89 7.86 11.18
CA LYS A 123 -12.48 9.21 11.14
C LYS A 123 -13.06 9.50 9.77
N GLU A 124 -12.29 9.21 8.73
CA GLU A 124 -12.65 9.40 7.33
C GLU A 124 -12.85 8.04 6.66
N VAL A 125 -13.92 7.92 5.86
CA VAL A 125 -14.17 6.74 5.04
C VAL A 125 -14.62 7.17 3.65
N CYS A 126 -14.04 6.54 2.63
CA CYS A 126 -14.44 6.74 1.24
C CYS A 126 -14.72 5.38 0.59
N LEU A 127 -15.90 5.26 -0.03
CA LEU A 127 -16.33 4.09 -0.78
C LEU A 127 -16.14 4.38 -2.26
N LEU A 128 -15.39 3.53 -2.94
CA LEU A 128 -14.96 3.69 -4.31
C LEU A 128 -15.47 2.53 -5.17
N ARG A 129 -15.90 2.84 -6.38
CA ARG A 129 -16.28 1.87 -7.40
C ARG A 129 -15.22 1.82 -8.49
N VAL A 130 -14.70 0.63 -8.75
CA VAL A 130 -13.88 0.37 -9.93
C VAL A 130 -14.78 0.31 -11.16
N GLU A 131 -14.46 1.10 -12.18
CA GLU A 131 -15.12 1.09 -13.48
C GLU A 131 -14.65 -0.10 -14.30
N ALA A 132 -15.16 -1.29 -13.95
CA ALA A 132 -14.83 -2.56 -14.56
C ALA A 132 -16.06 -3.45 -14.66
N GLU A 133 -16.03 -4.37 -15.63
CA GLU A 133 -17.05 -5.42 -15.76
C GLU A 133 -17.11 -6.28 -14.49
N PRO A 134 -18.29 -6.78 -14.08
CA PRO A 134 -18.44 -7.59 -12.85
C PRO A 134 -17.49 -8.79 -12.79
N GLU A 135 -17.26 -9.48 -13.92
CA GLU A 135 -16.35 -10.63 -13.98
C GLU A 135 -14.90 -10.25 -13.62
N ILE A 136 -14.45 -9.05 -14.01
CA ILE A 136 -13.11 -8.55 -13.67
C ILE A 136 -13.00 -8.26 -12.18
N LYS A 137 -14.05 -7.68 -11.59
CA LYS A 137 -14.11 -7.43 -10.14
C LYS A 137 -14.08 -8.74 -9.35
N GLU A 138 -14.79 -9.76 -9.82
CA GLU A 138 -14.80 -11.10 -9.21
C GLU A 138 -13.41 -11.74 -9.27
N LYS A 139 -12.74 -11.74 -10.43
CA LYS A 139 -11.38 -12.27 -10.55
C LYS A 139 -10.35 -11.54 -9.70
N ALA A 140 -10.44 -10.21 -9.61
CA ALA A 140 -9.58 -9.43 -8.71
C ALA A 140 -9.79 -9.88 -7.24
N VAL A 141 -11.04 -10.09 -6.83
CA VAL A 141 -11.36 -10.62 -5.50
C VAL A 141 -10.82 -12.04 -5.30
N GLU A 142 -10.99 -12.94 -6.26
CA GLU A 142 -10.45 -14.31 -6.22
C GLU A 142 -8.93 -14.30 -6.09
N TYR A 143 -8.24 -13.44 -6.86
CA TYR A 143 -6.79 -13.26 -6.76
C TYR A 143 -6.39 -12.83 -5.36
N ALA A 144 -7.02 -11.79 -4.79
CA ALA A 144 -6.72 -11.34 -3.44
C ALA A 144 -6.99 -12.44 -2.41
N GLN A 145 -8.07 -13.20 -2.57
CA GLN A 145 -8.42 -14.33 -1.68
C GLN A 145 -7.38 -15.45 -1.73
N SER A 146 -6.79 -15.72 -2.90
CA SER A 146 -5.70 -16.71 -3.04
C SER A 146 -4.45 -16.36 -2.22
N LEU A 147 -4.32 -15.09 -1.80
CA LEU A 147 -3.20 -14.57 -1.03
C LEU A 147 -3.48 -14.55 0.49
N GLN A 148 -4.61 -15.07 0.97
CA GLN A 148 -4.87 -15.17 2.40
C GLN A 148 -3.72 -15.85 3.17
N GLY A 149 -3.41 -15.30 4.35
CA GLY A 149 -2.31 -15.76 5.20
C GLY A 149 -0.91 -15.29 4.76
N LYS A 150 -0.78 -14.56 3.64
CA LYS A 150 0.51 -13.97 3.25
C LYS A 150 0.90 -12.85 4.22
N MET A 151 2.22 -12.69 4.40
CA MET A 151 2.80 -11.79 5.39
C MET A 151 2.58 -10.32 5.02
N PHE A 152 2.21 -9.53 6.03
CA PHE A 152 2.15 -8.08 5.93
C PHE A 152 3.53 -7.43 6.13
N TYR A 153 3.83 -6.40 5.34
CA TYR A 153 4.91 -5.47 5.60
C TYR A 153 4.55 -4.08 5.06
N ALA A 154 4.57 -3.05 5.91
CA ALA A 154 4.10 -1.70 5.54
C ALA A 154 4.83 -1.13 4.30
N LEU A 155 6.14 -1.37 4.19
CA LEU A 155 6.97 -0.93 3.05
C LEU A 155 7.07 -2.00 1.94
N ALA A 156 5.99 -2.75 1.70
CA ALA A 156 5.90 -3.64 0.55
C ALA A 156 5.76 -2.83 -0.75
N PHE A 157 6.88 -2.59 -1.42
CA PHE A 157 6.93 -1.97 -2.76
C PHE A 157 6.29 -2.86 -3.82
N LYS A 158 5.93 -2.28 -4.97
CA LYS A 158 5.30 -2.99 -6.10
C LYS A 158 6.01 -4.28 -6.50
N PRO A 159 7.35 -4.33 -6.64
CA PRO A 159 8.04 -5.54 -7.07
C PRO A 159 7.93 -6.70 -6.06
N GLY A 160 7.83 -7.92 -6.59
CA GLY A 160 7.84 -9.17 -5.81
C GLY A 160 6.51 -9.51 -5.13
N GLU A 161 6.37 -10.75 -4.68
CA GLU A 161 5.07 -11.32 -4.25
C GLU A 161 5.14 -11.99 -2.87
N ARG A 162 6.25 -11.77 -2.15
CA ARG A 162 6.51 -12.40 -0.84
C ARG A 162 5.83 -11.67 0.33
N ILE A 163 5.69 -10.36 0.20
CA ILE A 163 5.18 -9.47 1.25
C ILE A 163 4.20 -8.48 0.64
N TRP A 164 3.20 -8.14 1.44
CA TRP A 164 2.03 -7.38 1.02
C TRP A 164 1.74 -6.25 2.02
N ASN A 165 1.23 -5.13 1.52
CA ASN A 165 0.52 -4.15 2.33
C ASN A 165 -0.89 -3.98 1.75
N CYS A 166 -1.70 -3.18 2.43
CA CYS A 166 -3.11 -3.01 2.09
C CYS A 166 -3.29 -2.55 0.64
N SER A 167 -2.57 -1.51 0.22
CA SER A 167 -2.68 -0.93 -1.12
C SER A 167 -2.07 -1.81 -2.23
N LYS A 168 -0.90 -2.40 -2.01
CA LYS A 168 -0.27 -3.30 -3.00
C LYS A 168 -1.16 -4.51 -3.31
N LEU A 169 -1.82 -5.07 -2.28
CA LEU A 169 -2.75 -6.18 -2.46
C LEU A 169 -3.84 -5.83 -3.48
N ILE A 170 -4.53 -4.70 -3.26
CA ILE A 170 -5.66 -4.29 -4.10
C ILE A 170 -5.20 -3.88 -5.49
N TRP A 171 -4.12 -3.09 -5.59
CA TRP A 171 -3.57 -2.71 -6.90
C TRP A 171 -3.17 -3.93 -7.72
N ARG A 172 -2.43 -4.87 -7.12
CA ARG A 172 -1.96 -6.05 -7.83
C ARG A 172 -3.12 -6.93 -8.28
N ALA A 173 -4.17 -7.06 -7.47
CA ALA A 173 -5.36 -7.82 -7.82
C ALA A 173 -6.04 -7.32 -9.10
N TYR A 174 -6.17 -6.00 -9.26
CA TYR A 174 -6.71 -5.41 -10.48
C TYR A 174 -5.72 -5.42 -11.65
N LEU A 175 -4.42 -5.27 -11.35
CA LEU A 175 -3.37 -5.28 -12.38
C LEU A 175 -3.29 -6.63 -13.10
N GLU A 176 -3.45 -7.74 -12.39
CA GLU A 176 -3.48 -9.08 -13.00
C GLU A 176 -4.63 -9.25 -14.00
N GLU A 177 -5.73 -8.51 -13.81
CA GLU A 177 -6.86 -8.44 -14.72
C GLU A 177 -6.76 -7.31 -15.77
N GLY A 178 -5.59 -6.67 -15.86
CA GLY A 178 -5.28 -5.65 -16.87
C GLY A 178 -5.71 -4.22 -16.51
N ILE A 179 -6.12 -3.97 -15.26
CA ILE A 179 -6.55 -2.66 -14.78
C ILE A 179 -5.46 -2.07 -13.86
N ASP A 180 -4.73 -1.07 -14.36
CA ASP A 180 -3.72 -0.37 -13.55
C ASP A 180 -4.33 0.83 -12.82
N LEU A 181 -4.63 0.63 -11.53
CA LEU A 181 -5.20 1.67 -10.68
C LEU A 181 -4.19 2.74 -10.22
N ASP A 182 -2.90 2.65 -10.59
CA ASP A 182 -1.88 3.61 -10.17
C ASP A 182 -1.40 4.55 -11.29
N PRO A 183 -1.90 5.81 -11.36
CA PRO A 183 -1.44 6.79 -12.33
C PRO A 183 -0.01 7.32 -12.08
N SER A 184 0.56 7.16 -10.89
CA SER A 184 1.80 7.84 -10.46
C SER A 184 3.10 7.15 -10.90
N ARG A 185 3.03 5.87 -11.31
CA ARG A 185 4.19 5.01 -11.65
C ARG A 185 5.27 4.99 -10.56
N ASP A 186 4.90 5.18 -9.30
CA ASP A 186 5.80 5.13 -8.14
C ASP A 186 6.23 3.67 -7.82
N LEU A 187 7.26 3.48 -7.01
CA LEU A 187 7.67 2.19 -6.42
C LEU A 187 6.74 1.74 -5.30
N TRP A 188 6.09 2.68 -4.63
CA TRP A 188 5.19 2.44 -3.50
C TRP A 188 3.80 2.98 -3.81
N ILE A 189 2.77 2.21 -3.43
CA ILE A 189 1.38 2.59 -3.61
C ILE A 189 0.82 3.02 -2.25
N SER A 190 0.32 4.25 -2.14
CA SER A 190 -0.46 4.68 -0.99
C SER A 190 -1.96 4.47 -1.22
N PRO A 191 -2.79 4.38 -0.16
CA PRO A 191 -4.24 4.29 -0.33
C PRO A 191 -4.86 5.45 -1.12
N ASP A 192 -4.31 6.68 -0.97
CA ASP A 192 -4.74 7.88 -1.71
C ASP A 192 -4.69 7.73 -3.23
N ILE A 193 -3.86 6.83 -3.77
CA ILE A 193 -3.73 6.62 -5.22
C ILE A 193 -5.04 6.12 -5.82
N PHE A 194 -5.79 5.26 -5.12
CA PHE A 194 -7.07 4.77 -5.61
C PHE A 194 -8.10 5.89 -5.75
N TYR A 195 -8.09 6.85 -4.81
CA TYR A 195 -8.96 8.02 -4.89
C TYR A 195 -8.68 8.91 -6.11
N LYS A 196 -7.45 8.87 -6.64
CA LYS A 196 -6.99 9.70 -7.77
C LYS A 196 -7.05 8.97 -9.12
N SER A 197 -7.39 7.69 -9.15
CA SER A 197 -7.41 6.90 -10.39
C SER A 197 -8.57 7.31 -11.30
N GLU A 198 -8.32 7.38 -12.60
CA GLU A 198 -9.35 7.69 -13.61
C GLU A 198 -10.37 6.55 -13.78
N GLN A 199 -10.05 5.35 -13.31
CA GLN A 199 -10.92 4.16 -13.38
C GLN A 199 -11.79 4.00 -12.12
N ILE A 200 -11.93 5.06 -11.34
CA ILE A 200 -12.62 5.05 -10.05
C ILE A 200 -13.70 6.12 -10.04
N SER A 201 -14.89 5.73 -9.58
CA SER A 201 -15.94 6.67 -9.18
C SER A 201 -16.20 6.61 -7.68
N ILE A 202 -16.47 7.77 -7.07
CA ILE A 202 -16.77 7.87 -5.65
C ILE A 202 -18.24 7.51 -5.43
N ILE A 203 -18.49 6.47 -4.62
CA ILE A 203 -19.84 6.07 -4.23
C ILE A 203 -20.34 6.96 -3.09
N ARG A 204 -19.49 7.16 -2.07
CA ARG A 204 -19.84 7.89 -0.84
C ARG A 204 -18.60 8.25 -0.03
N GLU A 205 -18.66 9.38 0.67
CA GLU A 205 -17.66 9.79 1.66
C GLU A 205 -18.30 10.14 3.00
N ARG A 206 -17.52 10.00 4.07
CA ARG A 206 -17.86 10.46 5.42
C ARG A 206 -16.61 10.96 6.13
N GLY A 207 -16.75 12.04 6.91
CA GLY A 207 -15.68 12.56 7.78
C GLY A 207 -14.79 13.65 7.17
N VAL A 208 -15.15 14.17 5.98
CA VAL A 208 -14.47 15.31 5.32
C VAL A 208 -14.50 16.58 6.17
#